data_AF-A0A1X0SEB8-F1
#
_entry.id   AF-A0A1X0SEB8-F1
#
_cell.length_a   1.000
_cell.length_b   1.000
_cell.length_c   1.000
_cell.angle_alpha   90.00
_cell.angle_beta   90.00
_cell.angle_gamma   90.00
#
_symmetry.space_group_name_H-M   'P 1'
#
loop_
_entity.id
_entity.type
_entity.pdbx_description
1 polymer ?
#
loop_
_entity_poly.entity_id
_entity_poly.type
_entity_poly.pdbx_seq_one_letter_code
_entity_poly.pdbx_strand_id
1 'polypeptide(L)'
;MAAARTFTVPSVNHGYKFLYLPLRHHLPIGQLRSRLRQLNINTCRIFNVHYPDRHLVALLIHNDYENELHLQPKKFKIPIQDDYDPLDPSNLRNPDYDDWDEASRTIAARGLFLYHILHALDYLKGPAKQSVASFFANKGYIDRCDFPELHLLFTQ
;
A
#
# COMPACT_ATOMS: atom_id res chain seq x y z
N MET A 1 36.42 3.84 -9.34
CA MET A 1 35.41 3.37 -8.35
C MET A 1 34.18 4.30 -8.24
N ALA A 2 33.74 4.97 -9.31
CA ALA A 2 32.56 5.85 -9.29
C ALA A 2 31.27 5.13 -9.75
N ALA A 3 31.35 4.31 -10.80
CA ALA A 3 30.21 3.59 -11.37
C ALA A 3 29.59 2.55 -10.41
N ALA A 4 30.40 1.98 -9.51
CA ALA A 4 29.91 1.02 -8.50
C ALA A 4 28.97 1.66 -7.46
N ARG A 5 29.05 2.98 -7.23
CA ARG A 5 28.15 3.71 -6.33
C ARG A 5 26.75 3.93 -6.91
N THR A 6 26.60 3.76 -8.23
CA THR A 6 25.31 3.87 -8.92
C THR A 6 24.39 2.71 -8.56
N PHE A 7 24.97 1.57 -8.16
CA PHE A 7 24.22 0.35 -7.89
C PHE A 7 24.29 0.04 -6.39
N THR A 8 23.12 -0.18 -5.81
CA THR A 8 23.00 -0.67 -4.43
C THR A 8 22.60 -2.12 -4.50
N VAL A 9 23.12 -2.95 -3.61
CA VAL A 9 22.64 -4.32 -3.46
C VAL A 9 21.14 -4.26 -3.14
N PRO A 10 20.28 -5.00 -3.86
CA PRO A 10 18.86 -5.08 -3.52
C PRO A 10 18.70 -5.48 -2.05
N SER A 11 17.78 -4.84 -1.33
CA SER A 11 17.60 -5.16 0.07
C SER A 11 17.13 -6.61 0.24
N VAL A 12 17.53 -7.23 1.34
CA VAL A 12 17.08 -8.59 1.71
C VAL A 12 15.56 -8.62 1.91
N ASN A 13 14.95 -7.48 2.23
CA ASN A 13 13.51 -7.33 2.44
C ASN A 13 12.83 -6.67 1.23
N HIS A 14 13.25 -7.03 0.01
CA HIS A 14 12.66 -6.51 -1.22
C HIS A 14 11.16 -6.86 -1.27
N GLY A 15 10.31 -5.84 -1.43
CA GLY A 15 8.88 -6.02 -1.40
C GLY A 15 8.12 -4.73 -1.13
N TYR A 16 6.81 -4.87 -0.97
CA TYR A 16 5.89 -3.76 -0.81
C TYR A 16 4.99 -3.99 0.39
N LYS A 17 4.54 -2.89 1.00
CA LYS A 17 3.56 -2.94 2.07
C LYS A 17 2.68 -1.71 2.06
N PHE A 18 1.51 -1.83 2.66
CA PHE A 18 0.70 -0.69 3.04
C PHE A 18 1.09 -0.25 4.44
N LEU A 19 1.34 1.04 4.61
CA LEU A 19 1.46 1.69 5.91
C LEU A 19 0.22 2.53 6.17
N TYR A 20 -0.25 2.50 7.41
CA TYR A 20 -1.49 3.15 7.80
C TYR A 20 -1.22 4.34 8.70
N LEU A 21 -1.66 5.53 8.28
CA LEU A 21 -1.53 6.75 9.05
C LEU A 21 -2.91 7.26 9.50
N PRO A 22 -3.08 7.56 10.79
CA PRO A 22 -4.33 8.10 11.28
C PRO A 22 -4.54 9.53 10.79
N LEU A 23 -5.78 9.83 10.45
CA LEU A 23 -6.25 11.13 10.00
C LEU A 23 -7.48 11.56 10.81
N ARG A 24 -7.59 12.86 11.07
CA ARG A 24 -8.77 13.40 11.76
C ARG A 24 -10.03 13.31 10.90
N HIS A 25 -9.89 13.45 9.59
CA HIS A 25 -10.96 13.38 8.61
C HIS A 25 -10.37 13.11 7.23
N HIS A 26 -11.22 12.63 6.32
CA HIS A 26 -10.87 12.44 4.92
C HIS A 26 -10.45 13.76 4.26
N LEU A 27 -9.36 13.72 3.49
CA LEU A 27 -8.85 14.88 2.76
C LEU A 27 -8.88 14.60 1.25
N PRO A 28 -9.14 15.60 0.40
CA PRO A 28 -8.86 15.47 -1.02
C PRO A 28 -7.41 15.04 -1.24
N ILE A 29 -7.16 14.11 -2.17
CA ILE A 29 -5.84 13.50 -2.39
C ILE A 29 -4.74 14.56 -2.60
N GLY A 30 -5.05 15.66 -3.29
CA GLY A 30 -4.12 16.78 -3.49
C GLY A 30 -3.71 17.46 -2.18
N GLN A 31 -4.67 17.70 -1.26
CA GLN A 31 -4.40 18.26 0.05
C GLN A 31 -3.60 17.30 0.92
N LEU A 32 -3.97 16.02 0.92
CA LEU A 32 -3.23 14.98 1.63
C LEU A 32 -1.76 14.94 1.18
N ARG A 33 -1.51 14.89 -0.13
CA ARG A 33 -0.13 14.92 -0.67
C ARG A 33 0.62 16.19 -0.27
N SER A 34 -0.06 17.34 -0.21
CA SER A 34 0.54 18.57 0.30
C SER A 34 0.94 18.46 1.76
N ARG A 35 0.07 17.89 2.62
CA ARG A 35 0.37 17.70 4.04
C ARG A 35 1.48 16.68 4.28
N LEU A 36 1.51 15.58 3.52
CA LEU A 36 2.60 14.61 3.56
C LEU A 36 3.95 15.30 3.27
N ARG A 37 4.03 16.14 2.24
CA ARG A 37 5.23 16.92 1.94
C ARG A 37 5.63 17.87 3.08
N GLN A 38 4.66 18.51 3.74
CA GLN A 38 4.92 19.35 4.92
C GLN A 38 5.49 18.56 6.12
N LEU A 39 5.15 17.27 6.22
CA LEU A 39 5.74 16.34 7.19
C LEU A 39 7.12 15.80 6.76
N ASN A 40 7.69 16.34 5.68
CA ASN A 40 8.91 15.85 5.01
C ASN A 40 8.79 14.43 4.45
N ILE A 41 7.57 13.97 4.16
CA ILE A 41 7.33 12.67 3.52
C ILE A 41 7.53 12.80 2.02
N ASN A 42 8.41 11.96 1.47
CA ASN A 42 8.70 11.92 0.05
C ASN A 42 7.58 11.19 -0.69
N THR A 43 6.60 11.95 -1.17
CA THR A 43 5.44 11.42 -1.88
C THR A 43 5.77 10.70 -3.19
N CYS A 44 6.96 10.90 -3.76
CA CYS A 44 7.39 10.20 -4.98
C CYS A 44 7.73 8.72 -4.72
N ARG A 45 7.99 8.34 -3.46
CA ARG A 45 8.24 6.96 -3.04
C ARG A 45 6.96 6.22 -2.62
N ILE A 46 5.81 6.89 -2.72
CA ILE A 46 4.48 6.33 -2.42
C ILE A 46 3.81 5.96 -3.74
N PHE A 47 3.58 4.66 -3.95
CA PHE A 47 2.99 4.12 -5.17
C PHE A 47 1.49 4.36 -5.26
N ASN A 48 0.79 4.23 -4.14
CA ASN A 48 -0.66 4.40 -4.06
C ASN A 48 -1.07 5.00 -2.71
N VAL A 49 -2.16 5.74 -2.73
CA VAL A 49 -2.78 6.33 -1.56
C VAL A 49 -4.28 6.07 -1.66
N HIS A 50 -4.85 5.45 -0.63
CA HIS A 50 -6.28 5.22 -0.52
C HIS A 50 -6.74 5.31 0.94
N TYR A 51 -8.07 5.34 1.14
CA TYR A 51 -8.68 5.47 2.45
C TYR A 51 -9.41 4.17 2.80
N PRO A 52 -8.80 3.29 3.59
CA PRO A 52 -9.46 2.05 4.01
C PRO A 52 -10.54 2.29 5.08
N ASP A 53 -10.42 3.39 5.86
CA ASP A 53 -11.39 3.82 6.86
C ASP A 53 -11.46 5.36 6.89
N ARG A 54 -12.50 5.94 7.50
CA ARG A 54 -12.79 7.38 7.62
C ARG A 54 -11.67 8.17 8.29
N HIS A 55 -10.89 7.53 9.15
CA HIS A 55 -9.84 8.13 9.95
C HIS A 55 -8.46 7.54 9.66
N LEU A 56 -8.30 6.86 8.52
CA LEU A 56 -7.07 6.17 8.18
C LEU A 56 -6.73 6.40 6.72
N VAL A 57 -5.45 6.60 6.44
CA VAL A 57 -4.93 6.55 5.07
C VAL A 57 -3.93 5.41 4.94
N ALA A 58 -4.08 4.62 3.89
CA ALA A 58 -3.13 3.61 3.48
C ALA A 58 -2.17 4.17 2.43
N LEU A 59 -0.88 3.97 2.64
CA LEU A 59 0.20 4.36 1.73
C LEU A 59 0.92 3.09 1.25
N LEU A 60 0.86 2.79 -0.05
CA LEU A 60 1.65 1.71 -0.63
C LEU A 60 3.09 2.18 -0.83
N ILE A 61 4.04 1.50 -0.20
CA ILE A 61 5.47 1.84 -0.26
C ILE A 61 6.33 0.62 -0.56
N HIS A 62 7.56 0.86 -1.02
CA HIS A 62 8.60 -0.16 -1.02
C HIS A 62 9.15 -0.33 0.41
N ASN A 63 9.45 -1.56 0.84
CA ASN A 63 9.93 -1.86 2.19
C ASN A 63 11.16 -1.04 2.61
N ASP A 64 12.09 -0.76 1.68
CA ASP A 64 13.28 0.07 1.95
C ASP A 64 12.95 1.51 2.37
N TYR A 65 11.72 1.98 2.12
CA TYR A 65 11.28 3.30 2.54
C TYR A 65 10.64 3.30 3.93
N GLU A 66 10.29 2.15 4.48
CA GLU A 66 9.56 2.03 5.75
C GLU A 66 10.28 2.76 6.89
N ASN A 67 11.56 2.42 7.15
CA ASN A 67 12.31 3.01 8.27
C ASN A 67 12.38 4.54 8.19
N GLU A 68 12.61 5.08 6.98
CA GLU A 68 12.62 6.53 6.76
C GLU A 68 11.25 7.14 6.99
N LEU A 69 10.20 6.49 6.47
CA LEU A 69 8.83 6.94 6.61
C LEU A 69 8.36 6.87 8.07
N HIS A 70 8.81 5.91 8.89
CA HIS A 70 8.48 5.86 10.32
C HIS A 70 9.09 7.02 11.12
N LEU A 71 10.29 7.49 10.73
CA LEU A 71 10.98 8.57 11.43
C LEU A 71 10.31 9.93 11.21
N GLN A 72 9.60 10.13 10.11
CA GLN A 72 9.04 11.43 9.71
C GLN A 72 7.80 11.81 10.56
N PRO A 73 6.70 11.03 10.60
CA PRO A 73 5.53 11.28 11.46
C PRO A 73 5.87 11.27 12.96
N LYS A 74 6.82 10.44 13.39
CA LYS A 74 7.24 10.34 14.80
C LYS A 74 7.76 11.68 15.35
N LYS A 75 8.42 12.51 14.52
CA LYS A 75 8.83 13.87 14.88
C LYS A 75 7.66 14.77 15.29
N PHE A 76 6.48 14.50 14.75
CA PHE A 76 5.24 15.23 15.00
C PHE A 76 4.30 14.50 15.97
N LYS A 77 4.79 13.43 16.63
CA LYS A 77 3.99 12.56 17.53
C LYS A 77 2.76 11.96 16.85
N ILE A 78 2.82 11.75 15.54
CA ILE A 78 1.78 11.05 14.79
C ILE A 78 2.14 9.56 14.83
N PRO A 79 1.33 8.69 15.45
CA PRO A 79 1.58 7.26 15.45
C PRO A 79 1.30 6.70 14.06
N ILE A 80 2.08 5.70 13.64
CA ILE A 80 1.73 4.83 12.53
C ILE A 80 0.94 3.66 13.12
N GLN A 81 -0.12 3.24 12.42
CA GLN A 81 -0.98 2.16 12.85
C GLN A 81 -0.47 0.82 12.27
N ASP A 82 0.48 0.21 12.95
CA ASP A 82 1.15 -1.02 12.51
C ASP A 82 0.29 -2.29 12.71
N ASP A 83 -0.75 -2.21 13.55
CA ASP A 83 -1.65 -3.31 13.90
C ASP A 83 -2.90 -3.38 13.01
N TYR A 84 -3.03 -2.49 12.03
CA TYR A 84 -4.19 -2.50 11.12
C TYR A 84 -4.08 -3.64 10.10
N ASP A 85 -4.97 -4.62 10.22
CA ASP A 85 -5.13 -5.71 9.24
C ASP A 85 -6.26 -5.38 8.24
N PRO A 86 -5.96 -5.10 6.96
CA PRO A 86 -6.99 -4.82 5.95
C PRO A 86 -7.90 -6.01 5.66
N LEU A 87 -7.55 -7.22 6.11
CA LEU A 87 -8.35 -8.43 5.94
C LEU A 87 -9.25 -8.73 7.15
N ASP A 88 -9.08 -8.02 8.27
CA ASP A 88 -9.90 -8.22 9.47
C ASP A 88 -11.33 -7.70 9.21
N PRO A 89 -12.36 -8.57 9.32
CA PRO A 89 -13.75 -8.17 9.12
C PRO A 89 -14.22 -7.07 10.08
N SER A 90 -13.56 -6.89 11.22
CA SER A 90 -13.84 -5.84 12.22
C SER A 90 -13.55 -4.44 11.69
N ASN A 91 -12.70 -4.31 10.68
CA ASN A 91 -12.37 -3.03 10.05
C ASN A 91 -13.44 -2.55 9.06
N LEU A 92 -14.42 -3.40 8.71
CA LEU A 92 -15.60 -2.98 7.96
C LEU A 92 -16.58 -2.25 8.89
N ARG A 93 -16.46 -0.92 8.92
CA ARG A 93 -17.27 -0.02 9.75
C ARG A 93 -18.42 0.66 9.00
N ASN A 94 -18.70 0.24 7.76
CA ASN A 94 -19.85 0.75 7.04
C ASN A 94 -21.13 0.08 7.60
N PRO A 95 -22.14 0.85 8.07
CA PRO A 95 -23.37 0.29 8.60
C PRO A 95 -24.08 -0.71 7.66
N ASP A 96 -23.85 -0.61 6.35
CA ASP A 96 -24.38 -1.55 5.37
C ASP A 96 -23.95 -3.02 5.61
N TYR A 97 -22.90 -3.25 6.41
CA TYR A 97 -22.37 -4.58 6.75
C TYR A 97 -22.73 -5.03 8.18
N ASP A 98 -23.49 -4.24 8.94
CA ASP A 98 -23.74 -4.53 10.36
C ASP A 98 -24.53 -5.84 10.55
N ASP A 99 -25.42 -6.15 9.62
CA ASP A 99 -26.24 -7.37 9.63
C ASP A 99 -25.53 -8.60 9.01
N TRP A 100 -24.30 -8.44 8.50
CA TRP A 100 -23.59 -9.53 7.83
C TRP A 100 -22.88 -10.43 8.85
N ASP A 101 -22.87 -11.72 8.57
CA ASP A 101 -22.09 -12.69 9.33
C ASP A 101 -20.57 -12.50 9.11
N GLU A 102 -19.76 -13.09 9.99
CA GLU A 102 -18.31 -12.97 9.96
C GLU A 102 -17.67 -13.48 8.66
N ALA A 103 -18.20 -14.56 8.05
CA ALA A 103 -17.65 -15.10 6.82
C ALA A 103 -17.93 -14.14 5.64
N SER A 104 -19.15 -13.62 5.55
CA SER A 104 -19.53 -12.61 4.55
C SER A 104 -18.69 -11.33 4.68
N ARG A 105 -18.46 -10.87 5.92
CA ARG A 105 -17.58 -9.71 6.21
C ARG A 105 -16.13 -10.00 5.82
N THR A 106 -15.63 -11.19 6.10
CA THR A 106 -14.26 -11.60 5.72
C THR A 106 -14.07 -11.59 4.21
N ILE A 107 -15.06 -12.09 3.46
CA ILE A 107 -15.06 -12.03 1.99
C ILE A 107 -15.08 -10.59 1.49
N ALA A 108 -15.89 -9.72 2.08
CA ALA A 108 -15.95 -8.30 1.71
C ALA A 108 -14.64 -7.55 2.01
N ALA A 109 -14.04 -7.76 3.19
CA ALA A 109 -12.77 -7.14 3.58
C ALA A 109 -11.67 -7.53 2.59
N ARG A 110 -11.60 -8.83 2.27
CA ARG A 110 -10.71 -9.34 1.23
C ARG A 110 -10.99 -8.69 -0.13
N GLY A 111 -12.25 -8.61 -0.56
CA GLY A 111 -12.63 -7.98 -1.81
C GLY A 111 -12.20 -6.51 -1.92
N LEU A 112 -12.38 -5.73 -0.86
CA LEU A 112 -11.95 -4.33 -0.78
C LEU A 112 -10.42 -4.19 -0.81
N PHE A 113 -9.72 -5.05 -0.07
CA PHE A 113 -8.26 -5.06 -0.09
C PHE A 113 -7.72 -5.34 -1.50
N LEU A 114 -8.29 -6.33 -2.19
CA LEU A 114 -7.93 -6.64 -3.57
C LEU A 114 -8.27 -5.49 -4.52
N TYR A 115 -9.45 -4.88 -4.37
CA TYR A 115 -9.84 -3.70 -5.14
C TYR A 115 -8.79 -2.57 -5.02
N HIS A 116 -8.27 -2.30 -3.81
CA HIS A 116 -7.24 -1.29 -3.62
C HIS A 116 -5.90 -1.67 -4.27
N ILE A 117 -5.50 -2.94 -4.26
CA ILE A 117 -4.30 -3.42 -4.97
C ILE A 117 -4.47 -3.24 -6.48
N LEU A 118 -5.58 -3.69 -7.05
CA LEU A 118 -5.85 -3.60 -8.49
C LEU A 118 -5.91 -2.13 -8.93
N HIS A 119 -6.65 -1.30 -8.18
CA HIS A 119 -6.72 0.13 -8.43
C HIS A 119 -5.34 0.80 -8.30
N ALA A 120 -4.46 0.36 -7.39
CA ALA A 120 -3.08 0.83 -7.35
C ALA A 120 -2.32 0.50 -8.64
N LEU A 121 -2.46 -0.73 -9.15
CA LEU A 121 -1.79 -1.21 -10.35
C LEU A 121 -2.23 -0.46 -11.63
N ASP A 122 -3.47 0.04 -11.68
CA ASP A 122 -3.98 0.81 -12.82
C ASP A 122 -3.22 2.13 -13.05
N TYR A 123 -2.71 2.76 -11.99
CA TYR A 123 -1.93 4.01 -12.10
C TYR A 123 -0.43 3.77 -12.27
N LEU A 124 0.07 2.59 -11.92
CA LEU A 124 1.47 2.25 -12.06
C LEU A 124 1.81 1.91 -13.51
N LYS A 125 3.07 2.16 -13.90
CA LYS A 125 3.55 1.91 -15.26
C LYS A 125 4.91 1.21 -15.25
N GLY A 126 5.17 0.46 -16.31
CA GLY A 126 6.47 -0.14 -16.57
C GLY A 126 6.95 -1.06 -15.43
N PRO A 127 8.26 -1.03 -15.09
CA PRO A 127 8.85 -1.95 -14.12
C PRO A 127 8.24 -1.87 -12.71
N ALA A 128 7.74 -0.70 -12.31
CA ALA A 128 7.10 -0.53 -11.00
C ALA A 128 5.78 -1.30 -10.91
N LYS A 129 4.91 -1.19 -11.93
CA LYS A 129 3.65 -1.97 -12.01
C LYS A 129 3.95 -3.46 -11.92
N GLN A 130 4.93 -3.90 -12.71
CA GLN A 130 5.33 -5.30 -12.77
C GLN A 130 5.82 -5.81 -11.42
N SER A 131 6.77 -5.10 -10.79
CA SER A 131 7.35 -5.52 -9.51
C SER A 131 6.30 -5.59 -8.40
N VAL A 132 5.40 -4.59 -8.32
CA VAL A 132 4.29 -4.57 -7.36
C VAL A 132 3.32 -5.72 -7.62
N ALA A 133 2.93 -5.97 -8.87
CA ALA A 133 2.02 -7.05 -9.21
C ALA A 133 2.64 -8.43 -8.92
N SER A 134 3.89 -8.68 -9.34
CA SER A 134 4.59 -9.92 -9.02
C SER A 134 4.68 -10.17 -7.51
N PHE A 135 4.91 -9.12 -6.72
CA PHE A 135 4.92 -9.24 -5.25
C PHE A 135 3.57 -9.70 -4.69
N PHE A 136 2.47 -9.04 -5.07
CA PHE A 136 1.14 -9.41 -4.58
C PHE A 136 0.66 -10.77 -5.12
N ALA A 137 1.06 -11.15 -6.34
CA ALA A 137 0.78 -12.46 -6.91
C ALA A 137 1.53 -13.58 -6.15
N ASN A 138 2.81 -13.37 -5.82
CA ASN A 138 3.61 -14.32 -5.05
C ASN A 138 3.10 -14.49 -3.60
N LYS A 139 2.41 -13.48 -3.06
CA LYS A 139 1.70 -13.57 -1.79
C LYS A 139 0.33 -14.24 -1.88
N GLY A 140 -0.13 -14.57 -3.10
CA GLY A 140 -1.43 -15.23 -3.33
C GLY A 140 -2.63 -14.30 -3.25
N TYR A 141 -2.43 -12.99 -3.35
CA TYR A 141 -3.54 -12.02 -3.32
C TYR A 141 -4.23 -11.89 -4.69
N ILE A 142 -3.44 -11.81 -5.77
CA ILE A 142 -3.95 -11.66 -7.14
C ILE A 142 -3.57 -12.88 -7.98
N ASP A 143 -4.41 -13.23 -8.95
CA ASP A 143 -4.06 -14.25 -9.93
C ASP A 143 -3.07 -13.66 -10.95
N ARG A 144 -2.12 -14.47 -11.41
CA ARG A 144 -1.23 -14.10 -12.50
C ARG A 144 -1.99 -13.92 -13.82
N CYS A 145 -3.14 -14.59 -13.96
CA CYS A 145 -4.01 -14.50 -15.13
C CYS A 145 -4.65 -13.10 -15.28
N ASP A 146 -4.82 -12.36 -14.17
CA ASP A 146 -5.40 -11.01 -14.19
C ASP A 146 -4.48 -9.99 -14.86
N PHE A 147 -3.19 -10.33 -15.03
CA PHE A 147 -2.17 -9.46 -15.59
C PHE A 147 -1.34 -10.22 -16.63
N PRO A 148 -1.88 -10.45 -17.84
CA PRO A 148 -1.19 -11.22 -18.86
C PRO A 148 0.13 -10.59 -19.33
N GLU A 149 0.29 -9.28 -19.12
CA GLU A 149 1.54 -8.53 -19.33
C GLU A 149 2.71 -9.03 -18.47
N LEU A 150 2.42 -9.75 -17.37
CA LEU A 150 3.42 -10.38 -16.50
C LEU A 150 3.89 -11.75 -17.03
N HIS A 151 3.22 -12.36 -18.01
CA HIS A 151 3.64 -13.66 -18.57
C HIS A 151 5.03 -13.62 -19.19
N LEU A 152 5.46 -12.48 -19.73
CA LEU A 152 6.79 -12.32 -20.35
C LEU A 152 7.94 -12.26 -19.33
N LEU A 153 7.63 -12.23 -18.03
CA LEU A 153 8.58 -11.91 -16.97
C LEU A 153 8.65 -12.97 -15.87
N PHE A 154 7.89 -14.06 -16.00
CA PHE A 154 7.98 -15.25 -15.15
C PHE A 154 8.81 -16.39 -15.80
N THR A 155 9.51 -16.11 -16.90
CA THR A 155 10.27 -17.09 -17.71
C THR A 155 11.78 -16.85 -17.71
N GLN A 156 12.32 -16.06 -16.79
CA GLN A 156 13.77 -15.94 -16.56
C GLN A 156 14.17 -16.40 -15.17
#